data_AF-A0A7H0FZZ2-F1
#
_entry.id   AF-A0A7H0FZZ2-F1
#
_cell.length_a   1.000
_cell.length_b   1.000
_cell.length_c   1.000
_cell.angle_alpha   90.00
_cell.angle_beta   90.00
_cell.angle_gamma   90.00
#
_symmetry.space_group_name_H-M   'P 1'
#
loop_
_entity.id
_entity.type
_entity.pdbx_description
1 polymer ?
#
loop_
_entity_poly.entity_id
_entity_poly.type
_entity_poly.pdbx_seq_one_letter_code
_entity_poly.pdbx_strand_id
1 'polypeptide(L)'
;MSTTALGYVPYLRPGALLFTLAAFRHFQIGRGSLDATLVDLYGTTGGRKRNLFGESVATISKRAFGCSVPPRDVLLRHTFFGVYSRALSPAAAAAWSDALIAGDRSHKVQKVLRNFDSNAQFQLITRNLRSCHQCVADDISTCGFGQWRILHQIPALLFCPEHGLPLNDEIYGGSAGSVWQSALPQGRISTPADRTPWAASDGHSTYLDLWTQLLEGKLPVVTSHAWAAYMDLVVSKVGNIASAQTEIETTIRRAWSTDIANIRSGIGRHIMERFIHAELSHNSAPVRLAQKLIVLGAVSALGIDLPTTEESSQLRLDLCSPFNEHSAPPLQEQLRRFLLDAALPGALAPFLLTDRNTTQIARDASVHRRQVWKTMQRIPNRLLDEIASARKWPATSWVTIELKRRRETSRGP
;
A
#
# COMPACT_ATOMS: atom_id res chain seq x y z
N MET A 1 10.26 -1.76 -40.35
CA MET A 1 9.90 -3.15 -40.70
C MET A 1 9.32 -3.81 -39.46
N SER A 2 8.01 -4.02 -39.42
CA SER A 2 7.36 -4.76 -38.33
C SER A 2 7.65 -6.25 -38.50
N THR A 3 8.68 -6.74 -37.81
CA THR A 3 8.84 -8.16 -37.55
C THR A 3 7.87 -8.53 -36.44
N THR A 4 6.65 -8.88 -36.82
CA THR A 4 5.71 -9.60 -35.97
C THR A 4 6.27 -11.02 -35.80
N ALA A 5 7.32 -11.17 -34.99
CA ALA A 5 7.76 -12.49 -34.54
C ALA A 5 6.56 -13.13 -33.82
N LEU A 6 6.19 -14.35 -34.23
CA LEU A 6 5.24 -15.20 -33.49
C LEU A 6 5.70 -15.24 -32.04
N GLY A 7 5.07 -14.42 -31.19
CA GLY A 7 5.55 -14.14 -29.85
C GLY A 7 5.01 -15.23 -28.94
N TYR A 8 5.85 -16.21 -28.61
CA TYR A 8 5.61 -17.03 -27.41
C TYR A 8 5.53 -16.09 -26.21
N VAL A 9 4.33 -15.95 -25.65
CA VAL A 9 4.10 -15.21 -24.41
C VAL A 9 4.36 -16.18 -23.26
N PRO A 10 5.34 -15.89 -22.38
CA PRO A 10 5.58 -16.74 -21.23
C PRO A 10 4.35 -16.75 -20.31
N TYR A 11 3.96 -17.93 -19.83
CA TYR A 11 2.93 -18.04 -18.81
C TYR A 11 3.39 -17.34 -17.52
N LEU A 12 2.73 -16.24 -17.17
CA LEU A 12 2.93 -15.56 -15.90
C LEU A 12 1.93 -16.07 -14.87
N ARG A 13 2.43 -16.69 -13.81
CA ARG A 13 1.59 -17.12 -12.68
C ARG A 13 0.97 -15.89 -12.00
N PRO A 14 -0.28 -15.95 -11.49
CA PRO A 14 -0.79 -14.93 -10.59
C PRO A 14 0.20 -14.64 -9.45
N GLY A 15 0.48 -13.35 -9.17
CA GLY A 15 1.49 -12.94 -8.21
C GLY A 15 2.91 -12.79 -8.78
N ALA A 16 3.16 -13.21 -10.03
CA ALA A 16 4.37 -12.86 -10.76
C ALA A 16 4.37 -11.39 -11.15
N LEU A 17 5.48 -10.69 -10.89
CA LEU A 17 5.68 -9.30 -11.23
C LEU A 17 5.80 -9.13 -12.74
N LEU A 18 5.10 -8.13 -13.28
CA LEU A 18 5.09 -7.79 -14.70
C LEU A 18 6.49 -7.54 -15.30
N PHE A 19 7.45 -7.12 -14.46
CA PHE A 19 8.85 -6.98 -14.86
C PHE A 19 9.47 -8.27 -15.39
N THR A 20 8.99 -9.45 -14.96
CA THR A 20 9.42 -10.76 -15.49
C THR A 20 9.24 -10.83 -17.01
N LEU A 21 8.13 -10.29 -17.53
CA LEU A 21 7.84 -10.25 -18.95
C LEU A 21 8.81 -9.33 -19.71
N ALA A 22 9.16 -8.18 -19.13
CA ALA A 22 10.16 -7.29 -19.69
C ALA A 22 11.55 -7.95 -19.75
N ALA A 23 11.97 -8.61 -18.67
CA ALA A 23 13.24 -9.32 -18.61
C ALA A 23 13.29 -10.49 -19.61
N PHE A 24 12.21 -11.27 -19.71
CA PHE A 24 12.09 -12.37 -20.66
C PHE A 24 12.13 -11.88 -22.11
N ARG A 25 11.35 -10.83 -22.44
CA ARG A 25 11.32 -10.22 -23.78
C ARG A 25 12.68 -9.64 -24.17
N HIS A 26 13.37 -9.00 -23.23
CA HIS A 26 14.71 -8.47 -23.43
C HIS A 26 15.71 -9.58 -23.78
N PHE A 27 15.60 -10.72 -23.09
CA PHE A 27 16.41 -11.90 -23.37
C PHE A 27 16.11 -12.47 -24.77
N GLN A 28 14.84 -12.59 -25.16
CA GLN A 28 14.44 -13.12 -26.47
C GLN A 28 14.94 -12.29 -27.67
N ILE A 29 14.92 -10.96 -27.57
CA ILE A 29 15.34 -10.06 -28.66
C ILE A 29 16.89 -9.92 -28.72
N GLY A 30 17.63 -10.76 -27.98
CA GLY A 30 19.09 -10.78 -28.03
C GLY A 30 19.74 -9.60 -27.28
N ARG A 31 19.08 -9.06 -26.25
CA ARG A 31 19.61 -7.99 -25.38
C ARG A 31 19.98 -6.70 -26.14
N GLY A 32 19.12 -6.30 -27.08
CA GLY A 32 19.17 -4.95 -27.68
C GLY A 32 18.96 -3.85 -26.63
N SER A 33 18.72 -2.60 -27.04
CA SER A 33 18.48 -1.52 -26.06
C SER A 33 17.31 -1.88 -25.12
N LEU A 34 17.53 -1.78 -23.80
CA LEU A 34 16.47 -1.97 -22.80
C LEU A 34 15.31 -1.00 -23.05
N ASP A 35 15.62 0.24 -23.42
CA ASP A 35 14.59 1.22 -23.76
C ASP A 35 13.73 0.75 -24.95
N ALA A 36 14.34 0.10 -25.95
CA ALA A 36 13.57 -0.49 -27.05
C ALA A 36 12.66 -1.63 -26.58
N THR A 37 13.13 -2.48 -25.66
CA THR A 37 12.28 -3.53 -25.07
C THR A 37 11.12 -2.94 -24.26
N LEU A 38 11.37 -1.91 -23.45
CA LEU A 38 10.35 -1.27 -22.65
C LEU A 38 9.35 -0.48 -23.50
N VAL A 39 9.79 0.13 -24.60
CA VAL A 39 8.90 0.78 -25.57
C VAL A 39 8.05 -0.26 -26.31
N ASP A 40 8.63 -1.40 -26.70
CA ASP A 40 7.91 -2.53 -27.30
C ASP A 40 6.83 -3.06 -26.34
N LEU A 41 7.13 -3.21 -25.05
CA LEU A 41 6.20 -3.79 -24.09
C LEU A 41 5.18 -2.78 -23.53
N TYR A 42 5.64 -1.61 -23.09
CA TYR A 42 4.84 -0.62 -22.35
C TYR A 42 4.32 0.54 -23.22
N GLY A 43 4.87 0.72 -24.43
CA GLY A 43 4.41 1.76 -25.36
C GLY A 43 4.84 3.18 -25.04
N THR A 44 5.74 3.40 -24.07
CA THR A 44 6.24 4.75 -23.76
C THR A 44 7.76 4.78 -23.63
N THR A 45 8.38 5.87 -24.10
CA THR A 45 9.82 6.18 -23.96
C THR A 45 10.12 6.88 -22.62
N GLY A 46 9.11 7.05 -21.77
CA GLY A 46 9.07 7.99 -20.67
C GLY A 46 9.81 7.56 -19.41
N GLY A 47 11.13 7.35 -19.54
CA GLY A 47 12.09 7.35 -18.45
C GLY A 47 12.35 5.99 -17.81
N ARG A 48 13.61 5.79 -17.41
CA ARG A 48 14.27 4.64 -16.73
C ARG A 48 13.59 4.14 -15.43
N LYS A 49 12.30 4.36 -15.23
CA LYS A 49 11.54 4.04 -14.01
C LYS A 49 10.81 2.73 -14.19
N ARG A 50 10.89 1.89 -13.16
CA ARG A 50 10.28 0.57 -13.10
C ARG A 50 8.74 0.74 -13.22
N ASN A 51 8.10 0.06 -14.17
CA ASN A 51 6.65 0.08 -14.34
C ASN A 51 5.96 -0.85 -13.32
N LEU A 52 6.13 -0.55 -12.03
CA LEU A 52 5.76 -1.45 -10.94
C LEU A 52 4.26 -1.45 -10.63
N PHE A 53 3.55 -0.41 -11.04
CA PHE A 53 2.13 -0.25 -10.82
C PHE A 53 1.30 -0.47 -12.10
N GLY A 54 1.93 -0.72 -13.25
CA GLY A 54 1.23 -1.01 -14.51
C GLY A 54 0.67 0.22 -15.20
N GLU A 55 1.46 1.29 -15.31
CA GLU A 55 1.15 2.39 -16.21
C GLU A 55 0.99 1.88 -17.66
N SER A 56 -0.04 2.37 -18.35
CA SER A 56 -0.40 1.99 -19.71
C SER A 56 -0.70 0.50 -19.86
N VAL A 57 -1.27 -0.12 -18.82
CA VAL A 57 -1.54 -1.57 -18.81
C VAL A 57 -2.45 -2.04 -19.95
N ALA A 58 -3.27 -1.16 -20.54
CA ALA A 58 -4.06 -1.48 -21.73
C ALA A 58 -3.15 -1.89 -22.91
N THR A 59 -2.05 -1.16 -23.10
CA THR A 59 -1.04 -1.48 -24.11
C THR A 59 -0.37 -2.81 -23.80
N ILE A 60 -0.07 -3.07 -22.52
CA ILE A 60 0.59 -4.30 -22.08
C ILE A 60 -0.32 -5.52 -22.27
N SER A 61 -1.59 -5.42 -21.87
CA SER A 61 -2.62 -6.42 -22.10
C SER A 61 -2.74 -6.77 -23.58
N LYS A 62 -2.78 -5.75 -24.46
CA LYS A 62 -2.84 -5.95 -25.91
C LYS A 62 -1.58 -6.61 -26.47
N ARG A 63 -0.39 -6.07 -26.16
CA ARG A 63 0.87 -6.49 -26.78
C ARG A 63 1.40 -7.80 -26.22
N ALA A 64 1.24 -8.00 -24.93
CA ALA A 64 1.85 -9.13 -24.23
C ALA A 64 0.87 -10.25 -23.94
N PHE A 65 -0.44 -9.98 -23.87
CA PHE A 65 -1.45 -11.02 -23.62
C PHE A 65 -2.44 -11.16 -24.78
N GLY A 66 -2.27 -10.44 -25.90
CA GLY A 66 -3.19 -10.50 -27.04
C GLY A 66 -4.64 -10.17 -26.68
N CYS A 67 -4.86 -9.33 -25.66
CA CYS A 67 -6.18 -9.03 -25.06
C CYS A 67 -6.87 -10.22 -24.36
N SER A 68 -6.23 -11.38 -24.21
CA SER A 68 -6.81 -12.54 -23.50
C SER A 68 -6.97 -12.30 -22.00
N VAL A 69 -6.17 -11.39 -21.42
CA VAL A 69 -6.26 -10.99 -20.02
C VAL A 69 -6.69 -9.52 -19.95
N PRO A 70 -7.83 -9.19 -19.31
CA PRO A 70 -8.28 -7.81 -19.17
C PRO A 70 -7.23 -6.92 -18.49
N PRO A 71 -7.08 -5.63 -18.87
CA PRO A 71 -6.08 -4.75 -18.27
C PRO A 71 -6.16 -4.67 -16.74
N ARG A 72 -7.38 -4.69 -16.19
CA ARG A 72 -7.60 -4.68 -14.74
C ARG A 72 -7.07 -5.95 -14.05
N ASP A 73 -7.19 -7.10 -14.70
CA ASP A 73 -6.66 -8.36 -14.16
C ASP A 73 -5.14 -8.37 -14.19
N VAL A 74 -4.52 -7.77 -15.22
CA VAL A 74 -3.07 -7.57 -15.27
C VAL A 74 -2.61 -6.69 -14.09
N LEU A 75 -3.32 -5.59 -13.79
CA LEU A 75 -3.02 -4.74 -12.64
C LEU A 75 -3.12 -5.50 -11.30
N LEU A 76 -4.20 -6.26 -11.12
CA LEU A 76 -4.44 -6.97 -9.86
C LEU A 76 -3.47 -8.14 -9.65
N ARG A 77 -3.10 -8.85 -10.71
CA ARG A 77 -2.33 -10.10 -10.61
C ARG A 77 -0.83 -9.90 -10.78
N HIS A 78 -0.40 -8.87 -11.51
CA HIS A 78 0.99 -8.73 -11.95
C HIS A 78 1.66 -7.40 -11.55
N THR A 79 0.99 -6.54 -10.78
CA THR A 79 1.57 -5.27 -10.35
C THR A 79 1.28 -4.99 -8.88
N PHE A 80 2.01 -4.02 -8.32
CA PHE A 80 1.78 -3.57 -6.96
C PHE A 80 0.44 -2.86 -6.76
N PHE A 81 -0.29 -2.54 -7.84
CA PHE A 81 -1.67 -2.11 -7.75
C PHE A 81 -2.50 -3.17 -7.00
N GLY A 82 -2.34 -4.46 -7.33
CA GLY A 82 -3.08 -5.56 -6.70
C GLY A 82 -2.92 -5.67 -5.19
N VAL A 83 -1.82 -5.16 -4.64
CA VAL A 83 -1.54 -5.12 -3.21
C VAL A 83 -2.07 -3.83 -2.59
N TYR A 84 -1.63 -2.67 -3.10
CA TYR A 84 -1.87 -1.40 -2.44
C TYR A 84 -3.27 -0.83 -2.69
N SER A 85 -3.93 -1.20 -3.78
CA SER A 85 -5.31 -0.77 -4.04
C SER A 85 -6.30 -1.35 -3.03
N ARG A 86 -5.99 -2.50 -2.42
CA ARG A 86 -6.83 -3.17 -1.41
C ARG A 86 -6.97 -2.38 -0.12
N ALA A 87 -6.00 -1.51 0.17
CA ALA A 87 -6.07 -0.60 1.31
C ALA A 87 -6.88 0.67 1.03
N LEU A 88 -7.23 0.94 -0.23
CA LEU A 88 -7.92 2.16 -0.63
C LEU A 88 -9.43 1.99 -0.53
N SER A 89 -10.17 3.10 -0.60
CA SER A 89 -11.61 3.02 -0.81
C SER A 89 -11.91 2.53 -2.24
N PRO A 90 -13.07 1.89 -2.47
CA PRO A 90 -13.44 1.39 -3.79
C PRO A 90 -13.37 2.46 -4.89
N ALA A 91 -13.83 3.69 -4.59
CA ALA A 91 -13.77 4.81 -5.51
C ALA A 91 -12.34 5.24 -5.84
N ALA A 92 -11.46 5.32 -4.83
CA ALA A 92 -10.05 5.66 -5.03
C ALA A 92 -9.29 4.57 -5.81
N ALA A 93 -9.58 3.30 -5.53
CA ALA A 93 -9.01 2.16 -6.25
C ALA A 93 -9.46 2.13 -7.72
N ALA A 94 -10.75 2.38 -8.00
CA ALA A 94 -11.30 2.46 -9.36
C ALA A 94 -10.66 3.60 -10.15
N ALA A 95 -10.67 4.83 -9.61
CA ALA A 95 -10.06 5.99 -10.27
C ALA A 95 -8.56 5.79 -10.54
N TRP A 96 -7.84 5.14 -9.61
CA TRP A 96 -6.43 4.81 -9.83
C TRP A 96 -6.23 3.74 -10.92
N SER A 97 -7.08 2.71 -10.95
CA SER A 97 -7.09 1.71 -12.02
C SER A 97 -7.30 2.37 -13.39
N ASP A 98 -8.31 3.23 -13.51
CA ASP A 98 -8.65 3.91 -14.76
C ASP A 98 -7.50 4.80 -15.24
N ALA A 99 -6.86 5.54 -14.33
CA ALA A 99 -5.68 6.32 -14.64
C ALA A 99 -4.51 5.46 -15.14
N LEU A 100 -4.25 4.31 -14.50
CA LEU A 100 -3.19 3.38 -14.94
C LEU A 100 -3.49 2.76 -16.29
N ILE A 101 -4.76 2.41 -16.55
CA ILE A 101 -5.24 1.89 -17.83
C ILE A 101 -5.03 2.93 -18.94
N ALA A 102 -5.39 4.19 -18.66
CA ALA A 102 -5.24 5.31 -19.59
C ALA A 102 -3.79 5.83 -19.75
N GLY A 103 -2.86 5.41 -18.88
CA GLY A 103 -1.49 5.91 -18.86
C GLY A 103 -1.34 7.31 -18.23
N ASP A 104 -2.34 7.77 -17.45
CA ASP A 104 -2.30 9.06 -16.78
C ASP A 104 -1.37 9.03 -15.54
N ARG A 105 -0.18 9.62 -15.72
CA ARG A 105 0.85 9.78 -14.66
C ARG A 105 0.52 10.85 -13.62
N SER A 106 -0.52 11.64 -13.85
CA SER A 106 -0.85 12.81 -13.05
C SER A 106 -1.76 12.48 -11.86
N HIS A 107 -2.27 11.26 -11.79
CA HIS A 107 -3.28 10.86 -10.81
C HIS A 107 -2.83 11.04 -9.36
N LYS A 108 -3.74 11.53 -8.52
CA LYS A 108 -3.45 11.97 -7.14
C LYS A 108 -2.94 10.83 -6.25
N VAL A 109 -3.57 9.65 -6.34
CA VAL A 109 -3.19 8.46 -5.57
C VAL A 109 -1.79 7.99 -5.96
N GLN A 110 -1.51 7.93 -7.26
CA GLN A 110 -0.19 7.57 -7.77
C GLN A 110 0.89 8.54 -7.26
N LYS A 111 0.62 9.85 -7.23
CA LYS A 111 1.53 10.84 -6.64
C LYS A 111 1.78 10.63 -5.14
N VAL A 112 0.76 10.20 -4.37
CA VAL A 112 0.93 9.86 -2.94
C VAL A 112 1.83 8.65 -2.78
N LEU A 113 1.51 7.57 -3.49
CA LEU A 113 2.27 6.33 -3.43
C LEU A 113 3.71 6.52 -3.87
N ARG A 114 3.95 7.32 -4.92
CA ARG A 114 5.32 7.68 -5.33
C ARG A 114 6.08 8.48 -4.27
N ASN A 115 5.40 9.33 -3.49
CA ASN A 115 6.04 10.03 -2.38
C ASN A 115 6.38 9.08 -1.23
N PHE A 116 5.57 8.04 -1.02
CA PHE A 116 5.92 6.97 -0.09
C PHE A 116 7.13 6.21 -0.64
N ASP A 117 7.13 5.77 -1.89
CA ASP A 117 8.27 5.06 -2.48
C ASP A 117 9.61 5.84 -2.41
N SER A 118 9.57 7.17 -2.55
CA SER A 118 10.76 8.02 -2.45
C SER A 118 11.15 8.44 -1.03
N ASN A 119 10.37 8.08 0.00
CA ASN A 119 10.64 8.46 1.37
C ASN A 119 11.71 7.54 1.99
N ALA A 120 12.74 8.13 2.61
CA ALA A 120 13.75 7.37 3.34
C ALA A 120 13.19 6.64 4.57
N GLN A 121 12.02 7.03 5.09
CA GLN A 121 11.43 6.43 6.28
C GLN A 121 10.42 5.31 5.98
N PHE A 122 9.88 5.23 4.77
CA PHE A 122 8.92 4.19 4.38
C PHE A 122 9.05 4.00 2.88
N GLN A 123 9.13 2.76 2.39
CA GLN A 123 9.17 2.45 0.95
C GLN A 123 8.09 1.43 0.67
N LEU A 124 7.46 1.55 -0.50
CA LEU A 124 6.46 0.57 -0.94
C LEU A 124 7.13 -0.66 -1.55
N ILE A 125 8.34 -0.50 -2.09
CA ILE A 125 9.00 -1.51 -2.90
C ILE A 125 10.49 -1.54 -2.55
N THR A 126 11.09 -2.73 -2.58
CA THR A 126 12.52 -2.88 -2.37
C THR A 126 13.33 -2.22 -3.48
N ARG A 127 14.51 -1.70 -3.10
CA ARG A 127 15.48 -1.19 -4.08
C ARG A 127 16.03 -2.32 -4.95
N ASN A 128 16.25 -3.48 -4.33
CA ASN A 128 16.81 -4.66 -4.97
C ASN A 128 15.67 -5.62 -5.36
N LEU A 129 15.88 -6.39 -6.43
CA LEU A 129 15.01 -7.51 -6.73
C LEU A 129 15.38 -8.69 -5.87
N ARG A 130 14.37 -9.23 -5.19
CA ARG A 130 14.50 -10.39 -4.32
C ARG A 130 13.82 -11.62 -4.88
N SER A 131 14.41 -12.78 -4.63
CA SER A 131 13.86 -14.08 -5.02
C SER A 131 13.84 -15.03 -3.82
N CYS A 132 13.06 -16.10 -3.97
CA CYS A 132 13.18 -17.31 -3.17
C CYS A 132 13.73 -18.39 -4.11
N HIS A 133 14.78 -19.10 -3.70
CA HIS A 133 15.38 -20.14 -4.52
C HIS A 133 14.40 -21.27 -4.83
N GLN A 134 13.52 -21.62 -3.88
CA GLN A 134 12.49 -22.64 -4.10
C GLN A 134 11.43 -22.18 -5.10
N CYS A 135 10.90 -20.94 -5.00
CA CYS A 135 10.00 -20.40 -6.03
C CYS A 135 10.63 -20.44 -7.43
N VAL A 136 11.92 -20.13 -7.54
CA VAL A 136 12.63 -20.16 -8.83
C VAL A 136 12.75 -21.58 -9.36
N ALA A 137 13.10 -22.56 -8.51
CA ALA A 137 13.15 -23.96 -8.89
C ALA A 137 11.77 -24.48 -9.34
N ASP A 138 10.71 -24.13 -8.61
CA ASP A 138 9.32 -24.48 -8.93
C ASP A 138 8.86 -23.84 -10.26
N ASP A 139 9.24 -22.58 -10.51
CA ASP A 139 8.95 -21.89 -11.76
C ASP A 139 9.70 -22.54 -12.94
N ILE A 140 10.98 -22.88 -12.78
CA ILE A 140 11.78 -23.54 -13.82
C ILE A 140 11.18 -24.91 -14.16
N SER A 141 10.80 -25.69 -13.15
CA SER A 141 10.19 -27.02 -13.38
C SER A 141 8.83 -26.93 -14.06
N THR A 142 8.05 -25.87 -13.77
CA THR A 142 6.67 -25.72 -14.28
C THR A 142 6.61 -25.05 -15.66
N CYS A 143 7.41 -24.00 -15.88
CA CYS A 143 7.30 -23.14 -17.06
C CYS A 143 8.64 -22.86 -17.77
N GLY A 144 9.74 -23.42 -17.28
CA GLY A 144 11.06 -23.37 -17.92
C GLY A 144 11.90 -22.14 -17.61
N PHE A 145 11.41 -21.20 -16.79
CA PHE A 145 12.15 -20.00 -16.40
C PHE A 145 11.68 -19.46 -15.04
N GLY A 146 12.57 -18.83 -14.29
CA GLY A 146 12.23 -18.20 -13.00
C GLY A 146 11.42 -16.91 -13.15
N GLN A 147 10.53 -16.62 -12.19
CA GLN A 147 9.70 -15.40 -12.20
C GLN A 147 9.94 -14.54 -10.96
N TRP A 148 10.00 -13.22 -11.14
CA TRP A 148 9.99 -12.30 -9.99
C TRP A 148 8.60 -12.31 -9.37
N ARG A 149 8.47 -12.44 -8.04
CA ARG A 149 7.16 -12.35 -7.34
C ARG A 149 6.91 -10.95 -6.80
N ILE A 150 5.66 -10.50 -6.79
CA ILE A 150 5.24 -9.20 -6.23
C ILE A 150 5.56 -9.14 -4.73
N LEU A 151 5.14 -10.15 -3.97
CA LEU A 151 5.32 -10.17 -2.51
C LEU A 151 6.80 -10.18 -2.12
N HIS A 152 7.66 -10.83 -2.91
CA HIS A 152 9.10 -10.80 -2.67
C HIS A 152 9.69 -9.40 -2.78
N GLN A 153 9.02 -8.46 -3.41
CA GLN A 153 9.50 -7.09 -3.56
C GLN A 153 8.95 -6.12 -2.50
N ILE A 154 8.17 -6.59 -1.52
CA ILE A 154 7.64 -5.76 -0.44
C ILE A 154 8.67 -5.66 0.69
N PRO A 155 9.21 -4.48 1.03
CA PRO A 155 10.30 -4.36 2.00
C PRO A 155 10.04 -5.00 3.36
N ALA A 156 8.78 -4.99 3.81
CA ALA A 156 8.36 -5.56 5.09
C ALA A 156 8.22 -7.10 5.09
N LEU A 157 8.44 -7.76 3.95
CA LEU A 157 8.53 -9.21 3.82
C LEU A 157 10.01 -9.59 3.69
N LEU A 158 10.54 -10.31 4.68
CA LEU A 158 11.91 -10.85 4.65
C LEU A 158 11.96 -12.32 4.23
N PHE A 159 10.80 -12.99 4.31
CA PHE A 159 10.63 -14.41 3.99
C PHE A 159 9.58 -14.55 2.90
N CYS A 160 9.73 -15.60 2.11
CA CYS A 160 8.78 -16.00 1.08
C CYS A 160 7.46 -16.44 1.75
N PRO A 161 6.32 -15.85 1.38
CA PRO A 161 5.03 -16.30 1.90
C PRO A 161 4.62 -17.71 1.46
N GLU A 162 5.14 -18.20 0.32
CA GLU A 162 4.83 -19.53 -0.20
C GLU A 162 5.64 -20.63 0.52
N HIS A 163 6.93 -20.39 0.78
CA HIS A 163 7.84 -21.43 1.29
C HIS A 163 8.37 -21.17 2.72
N GLY A 164 8.14 -19.99 3.29
CA GLY A 164 8.71 -19.59 4.59
C GLY A 164 10.23 -19.38 4.58
N LEU A 165 10.87 -19.40 3.41
CA LEU A 165 12.33 -19.30 3.24
C LEU A 165 12.79 -17.83 3.13
N PRO A 166 14.00 -17.47 3.60
CA PRO A 166 14.54 -16.12 3.44
C PRO A 166 14.59 -15.66 1.98
N LEU A 167 14.27 -14.38 1.76
CA LEU A 167 14.37 -13.74 0.46
C LEU A 167 15.78 -13.20 0.22
N ASN A 168 16.32 -13.45 -0.98
CA ASN A 168 17.69 -13.07 -1.34
C ASN A 168 17.69 -11.93 -2.37
N ASP A 169 18.47 -10.89 -2.10
CA ASP A 169 18.76 -9.84 -3.07
C ASP A 169 19.61 -10.43 -4.23
N GLU A 170 19.11 -10.33 -5.45
CA GLU A 170 19.79 -10.86 -6.64
C GLU A 170 20.21 -9.75 -7.61
N ILE A 171 19.35 -8.74 -7.80
CA ILE A 171 19.65 -7.60 -8.67
C ILE A 171 19.59 -6.33 -7.84
N TYR A 172 20.75 -5.73 -7.63
CA TYR A 172 20.87 -4.49 -6.89
C TYR A 172 20.38 -3.30 -7.71
N GLY A 173 19.47 -2.52 -7.15
CA GLY A 173 19.05 -1.25 -7.75
C GLY A 173 20.12 -0.18 -7.53
N GLY A 174 20.49 0.57 -8.58
CA GLY A 174 21.40 1.69 -8.40
C GLY A 174 20.79 2.82 -7.57
N SER A 175 21.64 3.56 -6.86
CA SER A 175 21.29 4.66 -5.94
C SER A 175 20.55 5.84 -6.59
N ALA A 176 20.61 5.97 -7.92
CA ALA A 176 20.00 7.07 -8.69
C ALA A 176 18.70 6.69 -9.45
N GLY A 177 18.07 5.57 -9.09
CA GLY A 177 16.87 5.11 -9.81
C GLY A 177 17.19 4.51 -11.18
N SER A 178 18.35 3.86 -11.32
CA SER A 178 18.65 3.05 -12.51
C SER A 178 17.66 1.87 -12.61
N VAL A 179 17.33 1.50 -13.85
CA VAL A 179 16.50 0.32 -14.14
C VAL A 179 17.20 -0.90 -13.56
N TRP A 180 16.44 -1.84 -13.00
CA TRP A 180 16.98 -3.16 -12.69
C TRP A 180 17.63 -3.75 -13.94
N GLN A 181 18.73 -4.47 -13.77
CA GLN A 181 19.24 -5.30 -14.86
C GLN A 181 18.08 -6.18 -15.34
N SER A 182 17.87 -6.22 -16.66
CA SER A 182 16.75 -6.95 -17.25
C SER A 182 17.11 -8.41 -17.37
N ALA A 183 17.15 -9.07 -16.21
CA ALA A 183 17.46 -10.47 -16.04
C ALA A 183 16.35 -11.15 -15.22
N LEU A 184 16.18 -12.44 -15.50
CA LEU A 184 15.29 -13.34 -14.75
C LEU A 184 15.98 -13.76 -13.45
N PRO A 185 15.22 -14.09 -12.40
CA PRO A 185 15.80 -14.58 -11.16
C PRO A 185 16.49 -15.93 -11.39
N GLN A 186 17.61 -16.13 -10.70
CA GLN A 186 18.43 -17.33 -10.78
C GLN A 186 18.25 -18.26 -9.57
N GLY A 187 17.57 -17.79 -8.52
CA GLY A 187 17.33 -18.57 -7.31
C GLY A 187 18.59 -18.67 -6.46
N ARG A 188 19.32 -17.55 -6.30
CA ARG A 188 20.55 -17.55 -5.50
C ARG A 188 20.24 -17.96 -4.07
N ILE A 189 21.00 -18.93 -3.57
CA ILE A 189 20.99 -19.32 -2.16
C ILE A 189 22.01 -18.43 -1.47
N SER A 190 21.56 -17.54 -0.59
CA SER A 190 22.48 -16.93 0.37
C SER A 190 22.60 -17.82 1.59
N THR A 191 23.78 -17.84 2.21
CA THR A 191 23.91 -18.33 3.57
C THR A 191 23.02 -17.47 4.48
N PRO A 192 22.24 -18.07 5.40
CA PRO A 192 21.36 -17.30 6.27
C PRO A 192 22.24 -16.42 7.18
N ALA A 193 22.31 -15.12 6.86
CA ALA A 193 22.78 -14.13 7.83
C ALA A 193 21.76 -14.11 8.97
N ASP A 194 22.26 -14.33 10.19
CA ASP A 194 21.58 -14.33 11.50
C ASP A 194 20.04 -14.34 11.45
N ARG A 195 19.48 -15.52 11.73
CA ARG A 195 18.04 -15.77 11.81
C ARG A 195 17.38 -14.74 12.71
N THR A 196 16.38 -14.02 12.21
CA THR A 196 15.47 -13.28 13.10
C THR A 196 14.82 -14.30 14.04
N PRO A 197 14.91 -14.13 15.38
CA PRO A 197 14.45 -15.15 16.33
C PRO A 197 12.97 -15.53 16.17
N TRP A 198 12.17 -14.60 15.65
CA TRP A 198 10.74 -14.73 15.44
C TRP A 198 10.35 -15.39 14.11
N ALA A 199 11.31 -15.72 13.23
CA ALA A 199 11.01 -16.26 11.90
C ALA A 199 10.21 -17.57 11.92
N ALA A 200 10.39 -18.39 12.96
CA ALA A 200 9.71 -19.68 13.13
C ALA A 200 8.43 -19.60 13.98
N SER A 201 7.98 -18.39 14.36
CA SER A 201 6.82 -18.21 15.22
C SER A 201 5.48 -18.30 14.46
N ASP A 202 4.42 -18.73 15.15
CA ASP A 202 3.06 -18.79 14.59
C ASP A 202 2.56 -17.42 14.12
N GLY A 203 2.92 -16.36 14.85
CA GLY A 203 2.59 -14.98 14.51
C GLY A 203 3.23 -14.54 13.19
N HIS A 204 4.47 -14.96 12.93
CA HIS A 204 5.13 -14.70 11.65
C HIS A 204 4.52 -15.52 10.51
N SER A 205 4.23 -16.80 10.73
CA SER A 205 3.53 -17.64 9.73
C SER A 205 2.17 -17.05 9.35
N THR A 206 1.39 -16.60 10.33
CA THR A 206 0.10 -15.92 10.12
C THR A 206 0.30 -14.62 9.33
N TYR A 207 1.33 -13.84 9.64
CA TYR A 207 1.65 -12.62 8.92
C TYR A 207 1.98 -12.87 7.44
N LEU A 208 2.74 -13.92 7.13
CA LEU A 208 3.03 -14.32 5.76
C LEU A 208 1.75 -14.74 5.01
N ASP A 209 0.91 -15.55 5.63
CA ASP A 209 -0.37 -15.98 5.05
C ASP A 209 -1.30 -14.80 4.76
N LEU A 210 -1.40 -13.85 5.68
CA LEU A 210 -2.19 -12.63 5.49
C LEU A 210 -1.72 -11.79 4.30
N TRP A 211 -0.42 -11.79 3.97
CA TRP A 211 0.07 -11.13 2.74
C TRP A 211 -0.39 -11.85 1.47
N THR A 212 -0.41 -13.19 1.48
CA THR A 212 -0.94 -14.00 0.38
C THR A 212 -2.43 -13.73 0.20
N GLN A 213 -3.21 -13.82 1.28
CA GLN A 213 -4.65 -13.51 1.27
C GLN A 213 -4.93 -12.07 0.80
N LEU A 214 -4.10 -11.10 1.19
CA LEU A 214 -4.22 -9.72 0.74
C LEU A 214 -4.08 -9.61 -0.79
N LEU A 215 -3.03 -10.22 -1.36
CA LEU A 215 -2.79 -10.19 -2.81
C LEU A 215 -3.93 -10.86 -3.58
N GLU A 216 -4.46 -11.95 -3.05
CA GLU A 216 -5.62 -12.66 -3.59
C GLU A 216 -6.94 -11.89 -3.44
N GLY A 217 -6.95 -10.80 -2.64
CA GLY A 217 -8.12 -9.98 -2.39
C GLY A 217 -9.12 -10.59 -1.39
N LYS A 218 -8.67 -11.53 -0.55
CA LYS A 218 -9.47 -12.21 0.47
C LYS A 218 -9.62 -11.42 1.78
N LEU A 219 -8.98 -10.25 1.89
CA LEU A 219 -9.00 -9.39 3.09
C LEU A 219 -9.75 -8.07 2.84
N PRO A 220 -11.09 -8.05 2.69
CA PRO A 220 -11.84 -6.81 2.48
C PRO A 220 -11.75 -5.84 3.67
N VAL A 221 -11.48 -6.37 4.87
CA VAL A 221 -11.32 -5.60 6.11
C VAL A 221 -10.17 -4.58 6.05
N VAL A 222 -9.16 -4.79 5.19
CA VAL A 222 -8.01 -3.88 5.13
C VAL A 222 -8.29 -2.60 4.33
N THR A 223 -9.45 -2.50 3.68
CA THR A 223 -9.87 -1.26 3.00
C THR A 223 -9.97 -0.12 4.02
N SER A 224 -9.65 1.11 3.59
CA SER A 224 -9.51 2.26 4.50
C SER A 224 -10.72 2.47 5.43
N HIS A 225 -11.94 2.31 4.91
CA HIS A 225 -13.18 2.47 5.69
C HIS A 225 -13.48 1.24 6.56
N ALA A 226 -13.36 0.02 6.02
CA ALA A 226 -13.65 -1.19 6.78
C ALA A 226 -12.65 -1.38 7.93
N TRP A 227 -11.38 -1.07 7.70
CA TRP A 227 -10.35 -1.12 8.72
C TRP A 227 -10.64 -0.18 9.87
N ALA A 228 -11.08 1.05 9.56
CA ALA A 228 -11.41 2.02 10.59
C ALA A 228 -12.60 1.53 11.44
N ALA A 229 -13.68 1.09 10.81
CA ALA A 229 -14.82 0.52 11.52
C ALA A 229 -14.43 -0.71 12.35
N TYR A 230 -13.54 -1.55 11.83
CA TYR A 230 -13.06 -2.73 12.53
C TYR A 230 -12.22 -2.39 13.76
N MET A 231 -11.32 -1.41 13.68
CA MET A 231 -10.57 -0.95 14.86
C MET A 231 -11.48 -0.28 15.89
N ASP A 232 -12.53 0.46 15.47
CA ASP A 232 -13.53 1.02 16.38
C ASP A 232 -14.29 -0.10 17.13
N LEU A 233 -14.66 -1.19 16.42
CA LEU A 233 -15.26 -2.38 17.02
C LEU A 233 -14.31 -3.06 18.02
N VAL A 234 -13.03 -3.20 17.69
CA VAL A 234 -12.01 -3.75 18.60
C VAL A 234 -11.91 -2.92 19.87
N VAL A 235 -11.80 -1.60 19.74
CA VAL A 235 -11.74 -0.67 20.88
C VAL A 235 -13.01 -0.79 21.73
N SER A 236 -14.18 -0.88 21.10
CA SER A 236 -15.46 -1.04 21.81
C SER A 236 -15.56 -2.37 22.57
N LYS A 237 -15.15 -3.50 21.95
CA LYS A 237 -15.19 -4.82 22.59
C LYS A 237 -14.20 -4.95 23.76
N VAL A 238 -13.02 -4.34 23.65
CA VAL A 238 -12.00 -4.38 24.71
C VAL A 238 -12.19 -3.26 25.75
N GLY A 239 -12.93 -2.21 25.40
CA GLY A 239 -13.38 -1.13 26.29
C GLY A 239 -12.78 0.24 25.94
N ASN A 240 -11.46 0.35 25.77
CA ASN A 240 -10.81 1.60 25.38
C ASN A 240 -9.49 1.35 24.62
N ILE A 241 -8.91 2.40 24.03
CA ILE A 241 -7.68 2.31 23.23
C ILE A 241 -6.50 1.76 24.03
N ALA A 242 -6.35 2.16 25.30
CA ALA A 242 -5.22 1.71 26.12
C ALA A 242 -5.32 0.21 26.44
N SER A 243 -6.51 -0.25 26.84
CA SER A 243 -6.79 -1.68 27.07
C SER A 243 -6.62 -2.50 25.79
N ALA A 244 -7.18 -2.04 24.66
CA ALA A 244 -7.02 -2.69 23.36
C ALA A 244 -5.54 -2.77 22.94
N GLN A 245 -4.77 -1.70 23.17
CA GLN A 245 -3.33 -1.71 22.91
C GLN A 245 -2.64 -2.78 23.75
N THR A 246 -2.85 -2.83 25.06
CA THR A 246 -2.23 -3.82 25.96
C THR A 246 -2.57 -5.26 25.56
N GLU A 247 -3.83 -5.55 25.23
CA GLU A 247 -4.24 -6.91 24.81
C GLU A 247 -3.62 -7.32 23.48
N ILE A 248 -3.60 -6.42 22.50
CA ILE A 248 -2.97 -6.67 21.20
C ILE A 248 -1.46 -6.84 21.37
N GLU A 249 -0.81 -6.01 22.18
CA GLU A 249 0.63 -6.13 22.47
C GLU A 249 0.96 -7.49 23.10
N THR A 250 0.19 -7.90 24.10
CA THR A 250 0.35 -9.21 24.77
C THR A 250 0.18 -10.35 23.78
N THR A 251 -0.85 -10.27 22.92
CA THR A 251 -1.12 -11.30 21.91
C THR A 251 -0.03 -11.38 20.86
N ILE A 252 0.50 -10.23 20.40
CA ILE A 252 1.63 -10.18 19.48
C ILE A 252 2.86 -10.83 20.11
N ARG A 253 3.21 -10.49 21.36
CA ARG A 253 4.40 -11.06 22.02
C ARG A 253 4.31 -12.57 22.15
N ARG A 254 3.13 -13.08 22.52
CA ARG A 254 2.85 -14.52 22.62
C ARG A 254 2.97 -15.20 21.26
N ALA A 255 2.26 -14.70 20.25
CA ALA A 255 2.22 -15.31 18.93
C ALA A 255 3.58 -15.27 18.20
N TRP A 256 4.33 -14.18 18.36
CA TRP A 256 5.65 -14.00 17.72
C TRP A 256 6.82 -14.51 18.56
N SER A 257 6.55 -14.95 19.80
CA SER A 257 7.58 -15.37 20.76
C SER A 257 8.72 -14.35 20.92
N THR A 258 8.41 -13.05 20.86
CA THR A 258 9.39 -11.98 20.97
C THR A 258 8.76 -10.64 21.31
N ASP A 259 9.56 -9.67 21.73
CA ASP A 259 9.10 -8.30 21.98
C ASP A 259 8.81 -7.53 20.70
N ILE A 260 7.86 -6.59 20.79
CA ILE A 260 7.46 -5.71 19.68
C ILE A 260 8.64 -4.93 19.10
N ALA A 261 9.60 -4.54 19.95
CA ALA A 261 10.82 -3.87 19.51
C ALA A 261 11.65 -4.74 18.55
N ASN A 262 11.72 -6.06 18.77
CA ASN A 262 12.43 -6.99 17.90
C ASN A 262 11.70 -7.25 16.59
N ILE A 263 10.37 -7.30 16.62
CA ILE A 263 9.54 -7.37 15.40
C ILE A 263 9.78 -6.12 14.55
N ARG A 264 9.74 -4.94 15.17
CA ARG A 264 10.00 -3.66 14.52
C ARG A 264 11.42 -3.58 13.97
N SER A 265 12.42 -3.98 14.75
CA SER A 265 13.82 -3.98 14.33
C SER A 265 14.04 -4.90 13.13
N GLY A 266 13.45 -6.10 13.17
CA GLY A 266 13.61 -7.09 12.11
C GLY A 266 12.84 -6.71 10.83
N ILE A 267 11.58 -6.31 10.90
CA ILE A 267 10.82 -5.86 9.71
C ILE A 267 11.31 -4.48 9.22
N GLY A 268 11.91 -3.70 10.12
CA GLY A 268 12.53 -2.41 9.85
C GLY A 268 11.55 -1.24 9.88
N ARG A 269 11.99 -0.13 9.26
CA ARG A 269 11.31 1.19 9.26
C ARG A 269 9.88 1.22 8.70
N HIS A 270 9.38 0.10 8.17
CA HIS A 270 8.04 -0.01 7.61
C HIS A 270 6.96 -0.10 8.70
N ILE A 271 7.36 -0.38 9.94
CA ILE A 271 6.51 -0.38 11.12
C ILE A 271 6.76 0.88 11.95
N MET A 272 5.70 1.60 12.30
CA MET A 272 5.79 2.76 13.20
C MET A 272 6.14 2.36 14.63
N GLU A 273 6.78 3.25 15.38
CA GLU A 273 7.15 2.99 16.78
C GLU A 273 5.96 2.59 17.66
N ARG A 274 4.84 3.32 17.52
CA ARG A 274 3.58 3.04 18.22
C ARG A 274 2.52 2.56 17.24
N PHE A 275 2.84 1.60 16.38
CA PHE A 275 1.95 1.21 15.27
C PHE A 275 0.60 0.69 15.75
N ILE A 276 0.53 -0.04 16.86
CA ILE A 276 -0.73 -0.58 17.40
C ILE A 276 -1.66 0.56 17.79
N HIS A 277 -1.16 1.50 18.61
CA HIS A 277 -1.87 2.72 18.93
C HIS A 277 -2.27 3.49 17.66
N ALA A 278 -1.36 3.61 16.68
CA ALA A 278 -1.63 4.34 15.44
C ALA A 278 -2.72 3.71 14.59
N GLU A 279 -2.86 2.37 14.57
CA GLU A 279 -3.96 1.69 13.90
C GLU A 279 -5.28 1.85 14.69
N LEU A 280 -5.26 1.63 16.01
CA LEU A 280 -6.45 1.80 16.86
C LEU A 280 -7.00 3.23 16.87
N SER A 281 -6.13 4.22 16.70
CA SER A 281 -6.50 5.65 16.67
C SER A 281 -6.62 6.23 15.26
N HIS A 282 -6.60 5.40 14.20
CA HIS A 282 -6.71 5.84 12.79
C HIS A 282 -5.64 6.84 12.31
N ASN A 283 -4.49 6.85 12.98
CA ASN A 283 -3.35 7.73 12.70
C ASN A 283 -2.39 7.16 11.63
N SER A 284 -2.59 5.92 11.22
CA SER A 284 -1.80 5.29 10.16
C SER A 284 -2.33 5.61 8.76
N ALA A 285 -1.43 5.72 7.78
CA ALA A 285 -1.83 5.82 6.38
C ALA A 285 -2.36 4.44 5.90
N PRO A 286 -3.43 4.38 5.08
CA PRO A 286 -4.01 3.10 4.66
C PRO A 286 -3.01 2.12 4.04
N VAL A 287 -2.02 2.65 3.31
CA VAL A 287 -1.00 1.89 2.57
C VAL A 287 0.08 1.25 3.45
N ARG A 288 0.09 1.52 4.77
CA ARG A 288 0.99 0.86 5.74
C ARG A 288 0.47 -0.54 6.10
N LEU A 289 0.42 -1.40 5.10
CA LEU A 289 -0.19 -2.73 5.20
C LEU A 289 0.52 -3.65 6.21
N ALA A 290 1.85 -3.61 6.30
CA ALA A 290 2.61 -4.49 7.19
C ALA A 290 2.11 -4.44 8.65
N GLN A 291 2.00 -3.24 9.22
CA GLN A 291 1.50 -3.06 10.58
C GLN A 291 0.02 -3.44 10.73
N LYS A 292 -0.81 -3.18 9.71
CA LYS A 292 -2.21 -3.62 9.70
C LYS A 292 -2.32 -5.14 9.79
N LEU A 293 -1.53 -5.87 9.00
CA LEU A 293 -1.57 -7.34 8.99
C LEU A 293 -1.07 -7.93 10.32
N ILE A 294 -0.08 -7.32 10.96
CA ILE A 294 0.35 -7.73 12.32
C ILE A 294 -0.79 -7.53 13.33
N VAL A 295 -1.43 -6.35 13.32
CA VAL A 295 -2.58 -6.07 14.21
C VAL A 295 -3.74 -7.02 13.90
N LEU A 296 -4.02 -7.26 12.62
CA LEU A 296 -5.10 -8.15 12.18
C LEU A 296 -4.89 -9.59 12.68
N GLY A 297 -3.67 -10.12 12.55
CA GLY A 297 -3.35 -11.46 13.07
C GLY A 297 -3.56 -11.55 14.59
N ALA A 298 -3.16 -10.52 15.33
CA ALA A 298 -3.35 -10.46 16.78
C ALA A 298 -4.82 -10.33 17.20
N VAL A 299 -5.58 -9.47 16.53
CA VAL A 299 -7.01 -9.29 16.80
C VAL A 299 -7.80 -10.57 16.46
N SER A 300 -7.43 -11.25 15.38
CA SER A 300 -8.04 -12.55 15.03
C SER A 300 -7.75 -13.60 16.10
N ALA A 301 -6.52 -13.64 16.64
CA ALA A 301 -6.14 -14.50 17.75
C ALA A 301 -6.83 -14.15 19.10
N LEU A 302 -7.41 -12.95 19.23
CA LEU A 302 -8.28 -12.57 20.36
C LEU A 302 -9.72 -13.07 20.19
N GLY A 303 -10.07 -13.71 19.06
CA GLY A 303 -11.43 -14.14 18.76
C GLY A 303 -12.39 -12.97 18.48
N ILE A 304 -11.85 -11.80 18.11
CA ILE A 304 -12.67 -10.71 17.59
C ILE A 304 -12.84 -10.99 16.10
N ASP A 305 -13.98 -11.59 15.76
CA ASP A 305 -14.26 -11.99 14.38
C ASP A 305 -14.29 -10.80 13.43
N LEU A 306 -13.84 -11.06 12.21
CA LEU A 306 -14.03 -10.16 11.09
C LEU A 306 -15.53 -9.99 10.86
N PRO A 307 -16.03 -8.75 10.76
CA PRO A 307 -17.40 -8.55 10.38
C PRO A 307 -17.63 -9.23 9.03
N THR A 308 -18.63 -10.09 8.96
CA THR A 308 -18.98 -10.76 7.71
C THR A 308 -19.30 -9.73 6.62
N THR A 309 -19.21 -10.12 5.35
CA THR A 309 -19.36 -9.18 4.23
C THR A 309 -20.74 -8.51 4.22
N GLU A 310 -21.76 -9.19 4.75
CA GLU A 310 -23.11 -8.67 5.01
C GLU A 310 -23.14 -7.72 6.22
N GLU A 311 -22.50 -8.10 7.33
CA GLU A 311 -22.33 -7.23 8.51
C GLU A 311 -21.48 -6.00 8.23
N SER A 312 -20.57 -6.01 7.24
CA SER A 312 -19.81 -4.81 6.85
C SER A 312 -20.71 -3.73 6.24
N SER A 313 -21.84 -4.15 5.66
CA SER A 313 -22.89 -3.28 5.13
C SER A 313 -23.88 -2.88 6.21
N GLN A 314 -24.12 -3.74 7.21
CA GLN A 314 -24.99 -3.46 8.37
C GLN A 314 -24.29 -2.67 9.48
N LEU A 315 -22.98 -2.84 9.73
CA LEU A 315 -22.16 -2.00 10.60
C LEU A 315 -22.12 -0.55 10.12
N ARG A 316 -22.26 -0.32 8.81
CA ARG A 316 -22.47 1.03 8.25
C ARG A 316 -23.80 1.65 8.70
N LEU A 317 -24.79 0.85 9.07
CA LEU A 317 -26.13 1.27 9.53
C LEU A 317 -26.23 1.27 11.06
N ASP A 318 -25.66 0.26 11.74
CA ASP A 318 -25.76 0.12 13.21
C ASP A 318 -24.77 0.98 13.99
N LEU A 319 -23.60 1.31 13.42
CA LEU A 319 -22.73 2.38 13.98
C LEU A 319 -23.31 3.79 13.71
N CYS A 320 -24.39 3.89 12.94
CA CYS A 320 -25.22 5.09 12.81
C CYS A 320 -26.48 5.05 13.71
N SER A 321 -26.63 4.02 14.56
CA SER A 321 -27.68 3.89 15.58
C SER A 321 -27.13 4.30 16.96
N PRO A 322 -27.96 4.82 17.89
CA PRO A 322 -27.62 5.93 18.80
C PRO A 322 -26.77 5.56 20.04
N PHE A 323 -25.95 4.51 20.01
CA PHE A 323 -25.21 4.04 21.19
C PHE A 323 -23.80 4.63 21.39
N ASN A 324 -23.49 5.75 20.74
CA ASN A 324 -22.42 6.63 21.18
C ASN A 324 -22.91 8.08 21.14
N GLU A 325 -23.10 8.70 22.31
CA GLU A 325 -23.38 10.14 22.50
C GLU A 325 -22.26 11.07 21.96
N HIS A 326 -21.34 10.53 21.16
CA HIS A 326 -20.21 11.22 20.52
C HIS A 326 -20.19 10.96 19.00
N SER A 327 -21.35 10.80 18.35
CA SER A 327 -21.44 10.84 16.89
C SER A 327 -20.76 12.11 16.39
N ALA A 328 -19.59 11.94 15.77
CA ALA A 328 -18.80 13.05 15.26
C ALA A 328 -19.69 13.96 14.40
N PRO A 329 -19.57 15.29 14.50
CA PRO A 329 -20.40 16.21 13.71
C PRO A 329 -20.38 15.83 12.21
N PRO A 330 -21.48 16.02 11.46
CA PRO A 330 -21.57 15.61 10.05
C PRO A 330 -20.36 16.04 9.19
N LEU A 331 -19.81 17.23 9.48
CA LEU A 331 -18.62 17.77 8.83
C LEU A 331 -17.33 16.98 9.14
N GLN A 332 -17.16 16.52 10.37
CA GLN A 332 -16.00 15.70 10.78
C GLN A 332 -16.01 14.36 10.06
N GLU A 333 -17.16 13.71 9.94
CA GLU A 333 -17.27 12.44 9.22
C GLU A 333 -17.03 12.63 7.71
N GLN A 334 -17.55 13.70 7.11
CA GLN A 334 -17.24 14.03 5.72
C GLN A 334 -15.74 14.25 5.50
N LEU A 335 -15.08 14.99 6.40
CA LEU A 335 -13.64 15.21 6.32
C LEU A 335 -12.85 13.92 6.52
N ARG A 336 -13.26 13.07 7.46
CA ARG A 336 -12.66 11.75 7.68
C ARG A 336 -12.76 10.89 6.42
N ARG A 337 -13.94 10.82 5.79
CA ARG A 337 -14.13 10.08 4.54
C ARG A 337 -13.23 10.60 3.42
N PHE A 338 -13.17 11.92 3.24
CA PHE A 338 -12.28 12.55 2.27
C PHE A 338 -10.80 12.16 2.50
N LEU A 339 -10.34 12.18 3.75
CA LEU A 339 -8.97 11.80 4.09
C LEU A 339 -8.67 10.34 3.74
N LEU A 340 -9.57 9.43 4.10
CA LEU A 340 -9.43 8.00 3.81
C LEU A 340 -9.43 7.72 2.30
N ASP A 341 -10.29 8.40 1.54
CA ASP A 341 -10.33 8.30 0.06
C ASP A 341 -9.07 8.87 -0.59
N ALA A 342 -8.43 9.86 0.05
CA ALA A 342 -7.17 10.43 -0.38
C ALA A 342 -5.94 9.62 0.06
N ALA A 343 -6.13 8.43 0.64
CA ALA A 343 -5.09 7.57 1.24
C ALA A 343 -4.29 8.27 2.36
N LEU A 344 -4.99 9.05 3.20
CA LEU A 344 -4.43 9.78 4.34
C LEU A 344 -5.01 9.28 5.67
N PRO A 345 -4.34 9.54 6.81
CA PRO A 345 -4.85 9.18 8.12
C PRO A 345 -6.20 9.86 8.43
N GLY A 346 -7.19 9.07 8.83
CA GLY A 346 -8.54 9.55 9.16
C GLY A 346 -8.56 10.40 10.43
N ALA A 347 -7.66 10.13 11.37
CA ALA A 347 -7.50 10.86 12.63
C ALA A 347 -7.14 12.34 12.46
N LEU A 348 -6.73 12.77 11.26
CA LEU A 348 -6.51 14.19 10.97
C LEU A 348 -7.83 15.00 10.99
N ALA A 349 -8.98 14.35 10.79
CA ALA A 349 -10.28 15.02 10.70
C ALA A 349 -10.59 15.92 11.91
N PRO A 350 -10.59 15.43 13.16
CA PRO A 350 -10.86 16.27 14.33
C PRO A 350 -9.86 17.44 14.44
N PHE A 351 -8.56 17.21 14.21
CA PHE A 351 -7.56 18.26 14.33
C PHE A 351 -7.70 19.35 13.27
N LEU A 352 -8.08 19.00 12.05
CA LEU A 352 -8.33 19.98 10.97
C LEU A 352 -9.53 20.89 11.27
N LEU A 353 -10.44 20.48 12.16
CA LEU A 353 -11.57 21.28 12.63
C LEU A 353 -11.23 22.13 13.89
N THR A 354 -9.99 22.06 14.38
CA THR A 354 -9.52 22.87 15.51
C THR A 354 -8.74 24.10 15.03
N ASP A 355 -8.74 25.13 15.87
CA ASP A 355 -8.00 26.37 15.65
C ASP A 355 -6.50 26.20 15.93
N ARG A 356 -5.86 25.39 15.09
CA ARG A 356 -4.46 25.02 15.21
C ARG A 356 -3.77 25.26 13.86
N ASN A 357 -2.52 25.71 13.92
CA ASN A 357 -1.70 25.82 12.73
C ASN A 357 -1.19 24.43 12.29
N THR A 358 -0.63 24.33 11.08
CA THR A 358 -0.14 23.06 10.51
C THR A 358 0.88 22.35 11.40
N THR A 359 1.73 23.08 12.12
CA THR A 359 2.76 22.50 13.00
C THR A 359 2.12 21.87 14.24
N GLN A 360 1.15 22.55 14.84
CA GLN A 360 0.40 22.03 15.98
C GLN A 360 -0.38 20.77 15.57
N ILE A 361 -1.16 20.83 14.48
CA ILE A 361 -1.91 19.67 13.95
C ILE A 361 -0.98 18.48 13.70
N ALA A 362 0.19 18.71 13.11
CA ALA A 362 1.18 17.66 12.86
C ALA A 362 1.66 16.99 14.15
N ARG A 363 1.96 17.78 15.18
CA ARG A 363 2.38 17.27 16.48
C ARG A 363 1.26 16.48 17.15
N ASP A 364 0.05 17.03 17.18
CA ASP A 364 -1.08 16.45 17.93
C ASP A 364 -1.60 15.18 17.26
N ALA A 365 -1.61 15.14 15.93
CA ALA A 365 -1.94 13.93 15.17
C ALA A 365 -0.78 12.93 15.09
N SER A 366 0.42 13.27 15.59
CA SER A 366 1.64 12.48 15.40
C SER A 366 1.93 12.15 13.92
N VAL A 367 1.64 13.11 13.03
CA VAL A 367 1.86 13.01 11.58
C VAL A 367 2.91 14.01 11.12
N HIS A 368 3.75 13.65 10.15
CA HIS A 368 4.76 14.56 9.62
C HIS A 368 4.14 15.86 9.04
N ARG A 369 4.66 17.04 9.42
CA ARG A 369 4.13 18.37 9.03
C ARG A 369 3.88 18.53 7.53
N ARG A 370 4.80 18.03 6.70
CA ARG A 370 4.67 18.08 5.23
C ARG A 370 3.45 17.30 4.71
N GLN A 371 3.08 16.20 5.37
CA GLN A 371 1.92 15.42 5.00
C GLN A 371 0.64 16.18 5.35
N VAL A 372 0.55 16.75 6.56
CA VAL A 372 -0.55 17.62 6.97
C VAL A 372 -0.74 18.80 6.01
N TRP A 373 0.34 19.50 5.66
CA TRP A 373 0.27 20.61 4.70
C TRP A 373 -0.24 20.16 3.32
N LYS A 374 0.30 19.06 2.78
CA LYS A 374 -0.16 18.50 1.50
C LYS A 374 -1.63 18.07 1.58
N THR A 375 -2.08 17.57 2.72
CA THR A 375 -3.49 17.22 2.96
C THR A 375 -4.38 18.45 2.85
N MET A 376 -4.03 19.54 3.55
CA MET A 376 -4.79 20.80 3.54
C MET A 376 -4.97 21.34 2.12
N GLN A 377 -3.91 21.31 1.31
CA GLN A 377 -3.95 21.75 -0.08
C GLN A 377 -4.87 20.93 -0.99
N ARG A 378 -5.25 19.73 -0.56
CA ARG A 378 -6.05 18.80 -1.37
C ARG A 378 -7.53 18.81 -1.02
N ILE A 379 -7.90 19.40 0.11
CA ILE A 379 -9.30 19.51 0.53
C ILE A 379 -10.09 20.23 -0.59
N PRO A 380 -11.19 19.66 -1.09
CA PRO A 380 -12.00 20.29 -2.15
C PRO A 380 -12.50 21.66 -1.72
N ASN A 381 -12.66 22.61 -2.66
CA ASN A 381 -13.13 23.96 -2.35
C ASN A 381 -14.44 23.93 -1.55
N ARG A 382 -15.41 23.15 -2.00
CA ARG A 382 -16.69 22.97 -1.29
C ARG A 382 -16.51 22.57 0.18
N LEU A 383 -15.70 21.54 0.45
CA LEU A 383 -15.47 21.08 1.83
C LEU A 383 -14.67 22.12 2.64
N LEU A 384 -13.73 22.84 2.01
CA LEU A 384 -13.00 23.93 2.66
C LEU A 384 -13.94 25.09 3.03
N ASP A 385 -14.89 25.42 2.16
CA ASP A 385 -15.89 26.47 2.37
C ASP A 385 -16.87 26.08 3.48
N GLU A 386 -17.28 24.81 3.55
CA GLU A 386 -18.07 24.26 4.64
C GLU A 386 -17.31 24.34 5.98
N ILE A 387 -16.02 23.96 6.01
CA ILE A 387 -15.15 24.11 7.19
C ILE A 387 -15.02 25.59 7.61
N ALA A 388 -14.84 26.48 6.64
CA ALA A 388 -14.70 27.91 6.89
C ALA A 388 -15.99 28.53 7.43
N SER A 389 -17.15 28.01 7.02
CA SER A 389 -18.47 28.50 7.43
C SER A 389 -18.91 27.95 8.79
N ALA A 390 -18.37 26.80 9.22
CA ALA A 390 -18.76 26.16 10.47
C ALA A 390 -18.42 26.98 11.74
N ARG A 391 -17.45 27.90 11.67
CA ARG A 391 -17.05 28.77 12.79
C ARG A 391 -16.22 29.95 12.32
N LYS A 392 -16.00 30.93 13.21
CA LYS A 392 -14.97 31.96 13.00
C LYS A 392 -13.57 31.38 13.21
N TRP A 393 -12.67 31.71 12.29
CA TRP A 393 -11.28 31.25 12.26
C TRP A 393 -10.33 32.45 12.43
N PRO A 394 -9.30 32.38 13.27
CA PRO A 394 -8.28 33.43 13.35
C PRO A 394 -7.49 33.57 12.05
N ALA A 395 -6.81 34.71 11.92
CA ALA A 395 -5.90 34.97 10.80
C ALA A 395 -4.76 33.94 10.69
N THR A 396 -4.37 33.34 11.82
CA THR A 396 -3.28 32.35 11.92
C THR A 396 -3.75 30.90 11.67
N SER A 397 -5.06 30.66 11.56
CA SER A 397 -5.59 29.33 11.25
C SER A 397 -5.18 28.88 9.86
N TRP A 398 -4.95 27.57 9.71
CA TRP A 398 -4.64 26.96 8.42
C TRP A 398 -5.76 27.20 7.39
N VAL A 399 -7.03 27.25 7.83
CA VAL A 399 -8.20 27.48 6.96
C VAL A 399 -8.10 28.86 6.32
N THR A 400 -7.86 29.89 7.13
CA THR A 400 -7.71 31.28 6.66
C THR A 400 -6.52 31.43 5.71
N ILE A 401 -5.38 30.83 6.05
CA ILE A 401 -4.17 30.84 5.23
C ILE A 401 -4.41 30.14 3.89
N GLU A 402 -5.05 28.97 3.89
CA GLU A 402 -5.30 28.20 2.66
C GLU A 402 -6.33 28.88 1.75
N LEU A 403 -7.39 29.48 2.32
CA LEU A 403 -8.34 30.30 1.57
C LEU A 403 -7.66 31.51 0.91
N LYS A 404 -6.80 32.22 1.65
CA LYS A 404 -6.02 33.34 1.12
C LYS A 404 -5.12 32.88 -0.03
N ARG A 405 -4.37 31.79 0.16
CA ARG A 405 -3.50 31.20 -0.88
C ARG A 405 -4.28 30.84 -2.14
N ARG A 406 -5.46 30.23 -2.01
CA ARG A 406 -6.31 29.87 -3.17
C ARG A 406 -6.81 31.12 -3.89
N ARG A 407 -7.26 32.16 -3.18
CA ARG A 407 -7.67 33.44 -3.78
C ARG A 407 -6.54 34.11 -4.55
N GLU A 408 -5.33 34.13 -4.00
CA GLU A 408 -4.14 34.67 -4.66
C GLU A 408 -3.80 33.87 -5.93
N THR A 409 -3.90 32.53 -5.86
CA THR A 409 -3.64 31.66 -7.03
C THR A 409 -4.70 31.85 -8.12
N SER A 410 -5.97 32.06 -7.75
CA SER A 410 -7.09 32.26 -8.69
C SER A 410 -7.06 33.62 -9.38
N ARG A 411 -6.37 34.62 -8.81
CA ARG A 411 -6.28 35.96 -9.40
C ARG A 411 -5.30 36.07 -10.56
N GLY A 412 -4.47 35.04 -10.79
CA GLY A 412 -3.46 35.03 -11.85
C GLY A 412 -2.42 36.14 -11.69
N PRO A 413 -1.26 36.06 -12.37
CA PRO A 413 -0.38 37.21 -12.54
C PRO A 413 -1.05 38.33 -13.34
#